data_AF-A0A521UF80-F1
#
_entry.id   AF-A0A521UF80-F1
#
_cell.length_a   1.000
_cell.length_b   1.000
_cell.length_c   1.000
_cell.angle_alpha   90.00
_cell.angle_beta   90.00
_cell.angle_gamma   90.00
#
_symmetry.space_group_name_H-M   'P 1'
#
loop_
_entity.id
_entity.type
_entity.pdbx_description
1 polymer ?
#
loop_
_entity_poly.entity_id
_entity_poly.type
_entity_poly.pdbx_seq_one_letter_code
_entity_poly.pdbx_strand_id
1 'polypeptide(L)'
;HEYVPNSGGVGKWRGGLGVETIIKLGGDNTTMVVFGDGDIEQNYGLFGGKGSILNSIKLTYPDGQERIPLNKDLIEGIPAGTIYSQVAGGGGGYGNPLERELALVEEDIRNEVVDAVQASEEYGLTLSSSSPESSL
;
A
#
# COMPACT_ATOMS: atom_id res chain seq x y z
N HIS A 1 -12.69 0.73 1.48
CA HIS A 1 -11.49 -0.04 1.81
C HIS A 1 -11.08 -0.76 0.53
N GLU A 2 -9.87 -0.51 0.04
CA GLU A 2 -9.36 -1.14 -1.19
C GLU A 2 -7.92 -1.60 -1.00
N TYR A 3 -7.48 -2.58 -1.79
CA TYR A 3 -6.08 -2.98 -1.77
C TYR A 3 -5.20 -1.88 -2.37
N VAL A 4 -4.00 -1.74 -1.82
CA VAL A 4 -3.00 -0.80 -2.35
C VAL A 4 -2.06 -1.57 -3.27
N PRO A 5 -2.04 -1.32 -4.59
CA PRO A 5 -1.06 -1.94 -5.48
C PRO A 5 0.38 -1.65 -5.03
N ASN A 6 1.31 -2.56 -5.36
CA ASN A 6 2.75 -2.42 -5.05
C ASN A 6 3.11 -2.36 -3.55
N SER A 7 2.15 -2.58 -2.65
CA SER A 7 2.32 -2.33 -1.20
C SER A 7 2.96 -3.49 -0.44
N GLY A 8 2.87 -4.71 -0.96
CA GLY A 8 3.52 -5.88 -0.39
C GLY A 8 4.99 -5.93 -0.79
N GLY A 9 5.84 -6.39 0.13
CA GLY A 9 7.26 -6.53 -0.14
C GLY A 9 7.53 -7.53 -1.26
N VAL A 10 8.43 -7.15 -2.18
CA VAL A 10 8.78 -7.97 -3.34
C VAL A 10 9.66 -9.15 -2.93
N GLY A 11 9.51 -10.28 -3.61
CA GLY A 11 10.27 -11.50 -3.36
C GLY A 11 9.85 -12.61 -4.31
N LYS A 12 10.57 -13.73 -4.32
CA LYS A 12 10.11 -14.95 -5.01
C LYS A 12 8.64 -15.24 -4.66
N TRP A 13 8.33 -15.10 -3.37
CA TRP A 13 6.97 -14.98 -2.86
C TRP A 13 6.74 -13.56 -2.34
N ARG A 14 5.88 -12.81 -3.01
CA ARG A 14 5.47 -11.46 -2.61
C ARG A 14 4.71 -11.50 -1.29
N GLY A 15 4.97 -10.54 -0.40
CA GLY A 15 4.17 -10.34 0.80
C GLY A 15 2.74 -9.87 0.49
N GLY A 16 1.78 -10.13 1.37
CA GLY A 16 0.38 -9.70 1.17
C GLY A 16 0.24 -8.20 0.95
N LEU A 17 -0.77 -7.77 0.18
CA LEU A 17 -1.01 -6.34 -0.06
C LEU A 17 -1.54 -5.66 1.21
N GLY A 18 -1.16 -4.39 1.36
CA GLY A 18 -1.78 -3.45 2.24
C GLY A 18 -3.15 -2.99 1.75
N VAL A 19 -3.83 -2.21 2.59
CA VAL A 19 -5.21 -1.73 2.38
C VAL A 19 -5.30 -0.25 2.69
N GLU A 20 -5.97 0.51 1.82
CA GLU A 20 -6.39 1.86 2.09
C GLU A 20 -7.81 1.87 2.66
N THR A 21 -7.98 2.63 3.74
CA THR A 21 -9.23 2.85 4.44
C THR A 21 -9.51 4.34 4.52
N ILE A 22 -10.62 4.78 3.91
CA ILE A 22 -11.08 6.16 3.99
C ILE A 22 -12.43 6.18 4.70
N ILE A 23 -12.51 6.98 5.76
CA ILE A 23 -13.72 7.15 6.58
C ILE A 23 -14.00 8.64 6.72
N LYS A 24 -15.21 9.06 6.35
CA LYS A 24 -15.73 10.38 6.72
C LYS A 24 -16.35 10.31 8.10
N LEU A 25 -15.79 11.05 9.05
CA LEU A 25 -16.31 11.10 10.41
C LEU A 25 -17.65 11.85 10.42
N GLY A 26 -18.70 11.21 10.93
CA GLY A 26 -20.05 11.79 10.99
C GLY A 26 -20.38 12.45 12.34
N GLY A 27 -19.62 12.14 13.39
CA GLY A 27 -19.83 12.69 14.73
C GLY A 27 -19.03 13.97 14.96
N ASP A 28 -19.65 14.94 15.60
CA ASP A 28 -18.95 16.11 16.15
C ASP A 28 -18.19 15.75 17.43
N ASN A 29 -17.09 16.47 17.67
CA ASN A 29 -16.24 16.30 18.85
C ASN A 29 -15.75 14.84 19.04
N THR A 30 -15.36 14.20 17.94
CA THR A 30 -14.84 12.81 17.95
C THR A 30 -13.46 12.79 18.60
N THR A 31 -13.22 11.79 19.46
CA THR A 31 -11.90 11.48 20.02
C THR A 31 -11.30 10.29 19.28
N MET A 32 -10.07 10.45 18.79
CA MET A 32 -9.28 9.39 18.17
C MET A 32 -8.05 9.10 19.03
N VAL A 33 -7.80 7.81 19.28
CA VAL A 33 -6.56 7.34 19.90
C VAL A 33 -5.81 6.52 18.87
N VAL A 34 -4.59 6.94 18.56
CA VAL A 34 -3.78 6.31 17.51
C VAL A 34 -2.88 5.26 18.14
N PHE A 35 -3.11 4.00 17.77
CA PHE A 35 -2.28 2.88 18.14
C PHE A 35 -1.87 2.11 16.88
N GLY A 36 -0.59 1.77 16.82
CA GLY A 36 0.00 1.04 15.70
C GLY A 36 1.50 1.25 15.69
N ASP A 37 2.20 0.47 14.89
CA ASP A 37 3.60 0.68 14.54
C ASP A 37 3.70 0.58 13.02
N GLY A 38 4.89 0.76 12.45
CA GLY A 38 5.13 0.58 11.02
C GLY A 38 4.99 1.83 10.17
N ASP A 39 4.85 3.00 10.79
CA ASP A 39 4.93 4.33 10.17
C ASP A 39 6.38 4.81 10.00
N ILE A 40 7.33 4.16 10.66
CA ILE A 40 8.78 4.42 10.53
C ILE A 40 9.52 3.21 9.94
N GLU A 41 9.25 2.00 10.44
CA GLU A 41 9.89 0.76 10.00
C GLU A 41 8.91 -0.12 9.23
N GLN A 42 9.26 -0.46 7.99
CA GLN A 42 8.45 -1.38 7.18
C GLN A 42 8.54 -2.82 7.69
N ASN A 43 7.54 -3.65 7.36
CA ASN A 43 7.69 -5.10 7.53
C ASN A 43 8.86 -5.57 6.68
N TYR A 44 9.85 -6.21 7.29
CA TYR A 44 11.07 -6.63 6.62
C TYR A 44 10.84 -7.87 5.75
N GLY A 45 11.63 -7.99 4.67
CA GLY A 45 11.67 -9.19 3.85
C GLY A 45 12.64 -10.25 4.38
N LEU A 46 12.50 -11.48 3.88
CA LEU A 46 13.28 -12.63 4.31
C LEU A 46 14.04 -13.26 3.14
N PHE A 47 15.27 -13.73 3.40
CA PHE A 47 16.09 -14.49 2.45
C PHE A 47 16.24 -13.85 1.06
N GLY A 48 16.43 -12.52 1.02
CA GLY A 48 16.56 -11.76 -0.23
C GLY A 48 15.27 -11.09 -0.71
N GLY A 49 14.13 -11.33 -0.04
CA GLY A 49 12.93 -10.51 -0.21
C GLY A 49 13.11 -9.12 0.39
N LYS A 50 12.34 -8.15 -0.11
CA LYS A 50 12.32 -6.76 0.35
C LYS A 50 11.14 -6.48 1.29
N GLY A 51 11.21 -5.37 2.00
CA GLY A 51 10.12 -4.96 2.88
C GLY A 51 8.94 -4.34 2.15
N SER A 52 7.83 -4.18 2.88
CA SER A 52 6.58 -3.58 2.39
C SER A 52 6.62 -2.05 2.39
N ILE A 53 5.54 -1.41 1.95
CA ILE A 53 5.34 0.01 2.26
C ILE A 53 5.10 0.24 3.75
N LEU A 54 5.28 1.49 4.18
CA LEU A 54 4.95 1.94 5.53
C LEU A 54 3.44 2.10 5.72
N ASN A 55 3.02 1.98 6.97
CA ASN A 55 1.71 2.42 7.41
C ASN A 55 1.64 3.95 7.37
N SER A 56 0.46 4.50 7.10
CA SER A 56 0.24 5.94 7.24
C SER A 56 -1.18 6.24 7.72
N ILE A 57 -1.32 7.34 8.45
CA ILE A 57 -2.61 7.89 8.86
C ILE A 57 -2.59 9.39 8.55
N LYS A 58 -3.69 9.90 8.02
CA LYS A 58 -3.91 11.31 7.79
C LYS A 58 -5.34 11.70 8.12
N LEU A 59 -5.50 12.83 8.78
CA LEU A 59 -6.77 13.54 8.91
C LEU A 59 -6.77 14.74 7.97
N THR A 60 -7.82 14.90 7.19
CA THR A 60 -8.12 16.12 6.42
C THR A 60 -9.38 16.74 6.99
N TYR A 61 -9.24 17.89 7.64
CA TYR A 61 -10.33 18.61 8.31
C TYR A 61 -11.23 19.35 7.30
N PRO A 62 -12.47 19.73 7.68
CA PRO A 62 -13.40 20.41 6.77
C PRO A 62 -12.90 21.74 6.21
N ASP A 63 -11.99 22.41 6.91
CA ASP A 63 -11.36 23.65 6.47
C ASP A 63 -10.14 23.42 5.55
N GLY A 64 -9.84 22.16 5.24
CA GLY A 64 -8.72 21.75 4.40
C GLY A 64 -7.39 21.59 5.13
N GLN A 65 -7.32 21.85 6.44
CA GLN A 65 -6.12 21.54 7.20
C GLN A 65 -5.85 20.04 7.22
N GLU A 66 -4.57 19.66 7.21
CA GLU A 66 -4.17 18.26 7.33
C GLU A 66 -3.40 18.04 8.62
N ARG A 67 -3.60 16.87 9.21
CA ARG A 67 -2.80 16.38 10.34
C ARG A 67 -2.37 14.95 10.08
N ILE A 68 -1.07 14.69 10.24
CA ILE A 68 -0.48 13.35 10.26
C ILE A 68 -0.26 13.00 11.72
N PRO A 69 -1.07 12.12 12.32
CA PRO A 69 -0.87 11.70 13.69
C PRO A 69 0.40 10.88 13.85
N LEU A 70 1.01 10.95 15.03
CA LEU A 70 2.10 10.07 15.42
C LEU A 70 1.57 8.91 16.27
N ASN A 71 2.41 7.89 16.46
CA ASN A 71 2.11 6.78 17.35
C ASN A 71 1.78 7.29 18.78
N LYS A 72 0.70 6.77 19.37
CA LYS A 72 0.16 7.11 20.70
C LYS A 72 -0.44 8.52 20.81
N ASP A 73 -0.72 9.18 19.69
CA ASP A 73 -1.47 10.44 19.71
C ASP A 73 -2.89 10.23 20.26
N LEU A 74 -3.28 11.12 21.17
CA LEU A 74 -4.67 11.36 21.56
C LEU A 74 -5.13 12.65 20.88
N ILE A 75 -6.12 12.53 20.00
CA ILE A 75 -6.67 13.66 19.24
C ILE A 75 -8.13 13.81 19.62
N GLU A 76 -8.43 14.89 20.32
CA GLU A 76 -9.78 15.24 20.78
C GLU A 76 -10.37 16.33 19.90
N GLY A 77 -11.69 16.48 19.93
CA GLY A 77 -12.37 17.59 19.26
C GLY A 77 -12.39 17.51 17.74
N ILE A 78 -12.26 16.31 17.16
CA ILE A 78 -12.29 16.17 15.70
C ILE A 78 -13.71 16.49 15.22
N PRO A 79 -13.90 17.48 14.32
CA PRO A 79 -15.21 17.90 13.85
C PRO A 79 -15.80 16.88 12.88
N ALA A 80 -17.14 16.85 12.78
CA ALA A 80 -17.81 16.10 11.73
C ALA A 80 -17.37 16.60 10.35
N GLY A 81 -17.37 15.68 9.38
CA GLY A 81 -16.92 15.94 8.02
C GLY A 81 -15.42 15.76 7.81
N THR A 82 -14.61 15.60 8.87
CA THR A 82 -13.20 15.24 8.76
C THR A 82 -13.05 13.90 8.03
N ILE A 83 -12.09 13.83 7.10
CA ILE A 83 -11.73 12.60 6.41
C ILE A 83 -10.54 11.96 7.12
N TYR A 84 -10.73 10.75 7.61
CA TYR A 84 -9.66 9.86 8.05
C TYR A 84 -9.23 9.00 6.87
N SER A 85 -7.95 9.04 6.53
CA SER A 85 -7.32 8.19 5.53
C SER A 85 -6.21 7.38 6.20
N GLN A 86 -6.27 6.06 6.05
CA GLN A 86 -5.26 5.14 6.56
C GLN A 86 -4.77 4.23 5.45
N VAL A 87 -3.47 4.07 5.34
CA VAL A 87 -2.85 2.94 4.64
C VAL A 87 -2.28 2.01 5.70
N ALA A 88 -2.83 0.80 5.79
CA ALA A 88 -2.17 -0.30 6.46
C ALA A 88 -1.29 -1.01 5.42
N GLY A 89 0.02 -0.99 5.61
CA GLY A 89 1.02 -1.59 4.75
C GLY A 89 0.90 -3.10 4.63
N GLY A 90 1.57 -3.65 3.62
CA GLY A 90 1.56 -5.07 3.31
C GLY A 90 2.52 -5.89 4.18
N GLY A 91 2.67 -7.17 3.88
CA GLY A 91 3.70 -8.03 4.45
C GLY A 91 5.03 -7.91 3.71
N GLY A 92 6.15 -8.30 4.34
CA GLY A 92 7.45 -8.41 3.66
C GLY A 92 7.50 -9.59 2.67
N GLY A 93 8.34 -9.48 1.65
CA GLY A 93 8.56 -10.53 0.65
C GLY A 93 9.53 -11.60 1.13
N TYR A 94 9.51 -12.76 0.47
CA TYR A 94 10.40 -13.89 0.75
C TYR A 94 11.17 -14.31 -0.51
N GLY A 95 12.48 -14.51 -0.39
CA GLY A 95 13.34 -15.01 -1.46
C GLY A 95 13.68 -13.95 -2.51
N ASN A 96 14.67 -14.22 -3.35
CA ASN A 96 15.09 -13.31 -4.43
C ASN A 96 13.93 -13.04 -5.42
N PRO A 97 13.50 -11.78 -5.62
CA PRO A 97 12.47 -11.43 -6.60
C PRO A 97 12.71 -11.96 -8.02
N LEU A 98 13.98 -12.01 -8.46
CA LEU A 98 14.34 -12.50 -9.80
C LEU A 98 14.14 -14.01 -9.98
N GLU A 99 13.81 -14.74 -8.90
CA GLU A 99 13.44 -16.16 -8.95
C GLU A 99 11.92 -16.37 -8.96
N ARG A 100 11.11 -15.30 -8.94
CA ARG A 100 9.66 -15.40 -9.10
C ARG A 100 9.34 -15.81 -10.54
N GLU A 101 8.42 -16.75 -10.71
CA GLU A 101 8.00 -17.17 -12.05
C GLU A 101 7.32 -16.00 -12.77
N LEU A 102 7.78 -15.68 -13.98
CA LEU A 102 7.28 -14.52 -14.74
C LEU A 102 5.78 -14.61 -15.03
N ALA A 103 5.22 -15.80 -15.21
CA ALA A 103 3.78 -16.00 -15.39
C ALA A 103 2.95 -15.53 -14.18
N LEU A 104 3.50 -15.65 -12.96
CA LEU A 104 2.87 -15.13 -11.75
C LEU A 104 2.99 -13.60 -11.66
N VAL A 105 4.09 -13.03 -12.16
CA VAL A 105 4.25 -11.57 -12.24
C VAL A 105 3.26 -10.97 -13.24
N GLU A 106 3.07 -11.62 -14.40
CA GLU A 106 2.05 -11.22 -15.38
C GLU A 106 0.64 -11.34 -14.80
N GLU A 107 0.37 -12.35 -13.98
CA GLU A 107 -0.90 -12.47 -13.25
C GLU A 107 -1.08 -11.35 -12.22
N ASP A 108 -0.03 -11.02 -11.46
CA ASP A 108 -0.06 -9.91 -10.52
C ASP A 108 -0.37 -8.58 -11.25
N ILE A 109 0.17 -8.36 -12.46
CA ILE A 109 -0.15 -7.18 -13.28
C ILE A 109 -1.61 -7.19 -13.74
N ARG A 110 -2.09 -8.32 -14.28
CA ARG A 110 -3.50 -8.45 -14.73
C ARG A 110 -4.50 -8.20 -13.61
N ASN A 111 -4.13 -8.56 -12.38
CA ASN A 111 -4.95 -8.39 -11.20
C ASN A 111 -4.68 -7.06 -10.47
N GLU A 112 -3.89 -6.15 -11.06
CA GLU A 112 -3.55 -4.84 -10.50
C GLU A 112 -2.90 -4.92 -9.10
N VAL A 113 -2.27 -6.05 -8.81
CA VAL A 113 -1.55 -6.30 -7.55
C VAL A 113 -0.20 -5.59 -7.56
N VAL A 114 0.48 -5.65 -8.70
CA VAL A 114 1.69 -4.90 -9.01
C VAL A 114 1.50 -4.19 -10.34
N ASP A 115 2.12 -3.03 -10.53
CA ASP A 115 2.12 -2.37 -11.83
C ASP A 115 3.28 -2.85 -12.72
N ALA A 116 3.26 -2.39 -13.97
CA ALA A 116 4.30 -2.68 -14.96
C ALA A 116 5.70 -2.17 -14.55
N VAL A 117 5.77 -1.10 -13.75
CA VAL A 117 7.04 -0.50 -13.32
C VAL A 117 7.69 -1.42 -12.29
N GLN A 118 6.97 -1.78 -11.22
CA GLN A 118 7.46 -2.72 -10.22
C GLN A 118 7.75 -4.09 -10.84
N ALA A 119 6.91 -4.57 -11.76
CA ALA A 119 7.15 -5.81 -12.49
C ALA A 119 8.51 -5.82 -13.23
N SER A 120 8.82 -4.72 -13.91
CA SER A 120 10.07 -4.56 -14.64
C SER A 120 11.28 -4.39 -13.71
N GLU A 121 11.19 -3.46 -12.76
CA GLU A 121 12.31 -3.07 -11.90
C GLU A 121 12.69 -4.14 -10.87
N GLU A 122 11.68 -4.83 -10.31
CA GLU A 122 11.89 -5.74 -9.18
C GLU A 122 11.91 -7.21 -9.61
N TYR A 123 11.14 -7.59 -10.60
CA TYR A 123 11.02 -8.99 -11.05
C TYR A 123 11.70 -9.27 -12.39
N GLY A 124 12.24 -8.25 -13.06
CA GLY A 124 12.93 -8.39 -14.34
C GLY A 124 12.01 -8.71 -15.53
N LEU A 125 10.69 -8.48 -15.39
CA LEU A 125 9.75 -8.73 -16.48
C LEU A 125 9.92 -7.65 -17.57
N THR A 126 10.39 -8.06 -18.75
CA THR A 126 10.42 -7.19 -19.93
C THR A 126 9.09 -7.31 -20.67
N LEU A 127 8.24 -6.31 -20.57
CA LEU A 127 6.98 -6.28 -21.32
C LEU A 127 7.29 -6.04 -22.80
N SER A 128 7.02 -7.02 -23.67
CA SER A 128 7.01 -6.77 -25.11
C SER A 128 5.77 -5.96 -25.44
N SER A 129 5.93 -4.80 -26.08
CA SER A 129 4.78 -4.08 -26.63
C SER A 129 4.17 -4.89 -27.77
N SER A 130 3.15 -5.70 -27.49
CA SER A 130 2.28 -6.20 -28.55
C SER A 130 1.45 -5.01 -29.02
N SER A 131 1.81 -4.46 -30.18
CA SER A 131 0.95 -3.50 -30.88
C SER A 131 -0.43 -4.15 -31.06
N PRO A 132 -1.55 -3.43 -30.86
CA PRO A 132 -2.85 -4.00 -31.16
C PRO A 132 -2.87 -4.37 -32.63
N GLU A 133 -3.09 -5.66 -32.93
CA GLU A 133 -3.35 -6.10 -34.29
C GLU A 133 -4.55 -5.30 -34.82
N SER A 134 -4.27 -4.40 -35.74
CA SER A 134 -5.25 -3.74 -36.58
C SER A 134 -5.93 -4.82 -37.42
N SER A 135 -7.05 -5.34 -36.94
CA SER A 135 -7.98 -6.12 -37.76
C SER A 135 -8.61 -5.18 -38.81
N LEU A 136 -8.15 -5.30 -40.06
CA LEU A 136 -8.88 -4.87 -41.26
C LEU A 136 -9.82 -5.99 -41.72
#